data_AF-A0A2D6YNP8-F1
#
_entry.id   AF-A0A2D6YNP8-F1
#
_cell.length_a   1.000
_cell.length_b   1.000
_cell.length_c   1.000
_cell.angle_alpha   90.00
_cell.angle_beta   90.00
_cell.angle_gamma   90.00
#
_symmetry.space_group_name_H-M   'P 1'
#
loop_
_entity.id
_entity.type
_entity.pdbx_description
1 polymer ?
#
loop_
_entity_poly.entity_id
_entity_poly.type
_entity_poly.pdbx_seq_one_letter_code
_entity_poly.pdbx_strand_id
1 'polypeptide(L)'
;MPNKPSRFNRSGTGTRASELAIVVPAATKFSEQGPVPTEALDWKKVDTSSNTVSLLLPTNEDLRLFVYRYAEDYSLFELEEWLFGQSLNLNSIDFGKSEVFSVSSSESTLIVNGQRSSTLTIQLARQLSGRLAQSYVRGARIWADRIEPDGSFNRQFDEDENATTSDANGGYLLAPDYFDYVLVTEGGFKLNASSSYVPAAPMLATIPDKNRTEIHITPLTTLVASAPQLETLLTLSGDWRADIASQDGIPGELLRFSKVTEAYWMLLAGGTNPIVRTTQQQFNAISILAQNLVQGSESNISEDLPSLVGQAVDETLSNSEISRNLNDESKVALNLQLTGLTADLLRLLPNNDRVVEETLLDEFDELNQQAFKAVQTVLCELSDGLSVQFDPIILSISMIPTSENTIAVRGSISDDDIMSLSTYWAINPPQELQESIEPILINATFNQSGYVETILNVDNWEHFGSVSLQLTECSPVNVISESCNWVPNSAQVNCNFME
;
A
#
# COMPACT_ATOMS: atom_id res chain seq x y z
N MET A 1 41.21 -13.58 -9.19
CA MET A 1 39.94 -14.16 -9.67
C MET A 1 38.83 -13.24 -9.18
N PRO A 2 38.14 -12.48 -10.03
CA PRO A 2 37.06 -11.61 -9.58
C PRO A 2 35.75 -12.42 -9.47
N ASN A 3 35.04 -12.18 -8.38
CA ASN A 3 33.79 -12.84 -7.98
C ASN A 3 32.67 -12.64 -9.01
N LYS A 4 31.96 -13.73 -9.31
CA LYS A 4 30.66 -13.73 -9.99
C LYS A 4 29.61 -13.10 -9.05
N PRO A 5 28.83 -12.09 -9.47
CA PRO A 5 27.69 -11.63 -8.70
C PRO A 5 26.56 -12.67 -8.73
N SER A 6 25.87 -12.81 -7.59
CA SER A 6 24.74 -13.71 -7.35
C SER A 6 23.51 -13.31 -8.17
N ARG A 7 22.92 -14.29 -8.85
CA ARG A 7 21.79 -14.18 -9.82
C ARG A 7 20.39 -13.95 -9.21
N PHE A 8 20.26 -13.33 -8.02
CA PHE A 8 18.94 -13.14 -7.39
C PHE A 8 18.60 -11.75 -6.85
N ASN A 9 19.44 -10.74 -7.10
CA ASN A 9 19.00 -9.35 -6.94
C ASN A 9 18.54 -8.83 -8.30
N ARG A 10 17.23 -8.83 -8.56
CA ARG A 10 16.62 -7.95 -9.58
C ARG A 10 16.72 -6.51 -9.09
N SER A 11 17.94 -5.96 -9.09
CA SER A 11 18.16 -4.54 -8.86
C SER A 11 17.97 -3.81 -10.19
N GLY A 12 16.95 -2.94 -10.28
CA GLY A 12 16.88 -1.97 -11.36
C GLY A 12 15.48 -1.55 -11.78
N THR A 13 14.73 -0.88 -10.91
CA THR A 13 13.50 -0.15 -11.27
C THR A 13 13.76 1.32 -11.62
N GLY A 14 15.01 1.76 -11.72
CA GLY A 14 15.37 3.18 -11.88
C GLY A 14 15.76 3.65 -13.28
N THR A 15 15.98 2.78 -14.27
CA THR A 15 16.67 3.18 -15.51
C THR A 15 16.29 2.29 -16.70
N ARG A 16 15.12 2.45 -17.33
CA ARG A 16 14.84 1.78 -18.61
C ARG A 16 14.48 2.78 -19.69
N ALA A 17 15.43 3.06 -20.57
CA ALA A 17 15.26 4.05 -21.63
C ALA A 17 14.95 3.44 -23.00
N SER A 18 15.43 2.21 -23.28
CA SER A 18 15.09 1.49 -24.52
C SER A 18 14.95 -0.03 -24.31
N GLU A 19 14.14 -0.66 -25.16
CA GLU A 19 13.99 -2.13 -25.21
C GLU A 19 13.87 -2.63 -26.65
N LEU A 20 14.40 -3.83 -26.91
CA LEU A 20 14.23 -4.54 -28.17
C LEU A 20 13.40 -5.80 -27.93
N ALA A 21 12.30 -5.92 -28.68
CA ALA A 21 11.45 -7.10 -28.72
C ALA A 21 11.71 -7.89 -30.01
N ILE A 22 11.96 -9.19 -29.89
CA ILE A 22 12.28 -10.09 -31.00
C ILE A 22 11.39 -11.31 -30.92
N VAL A 23 10.65 -11.62 -31.99
CA VAL A 23 9.84 -12.84 -32.06
C VAL A 23 10.58 -13.90 -32.84
N VAL A 24 10.56 -15.11 -32.30
CA VAL A 24 11.24 -16.30 -32.83
C VAL A 24 10.30 -17.51 -32.81
N PRO A 25 10.57 -18.58 -33.59
CA PRO A 25 9.85 -19.83 -33.46
C PRO A 25 9.99 -20.41 -32.04
N ALA A 26 8.97 -21.11 -31.52
CA ALA A 26 8.98 -21.62 -30.15
C ALA A 26 10.10 -22.61 -29.83
N ALA A 27 10.68 -23.25 -30.85
CA ALA A 27 11.82 -24.16 -30.72
C ALA A 27 13.16 -23.42 -30.50
N THR A 28 13.22 -22.12 -30.78
CA THR A 28 14.42 -21.30 -30.65
C THR A 28 14.85 -21.22 -29.19
N LYS A 29 16.12 -21.53 -28.92
CA LYS A 29 16.68 -21.45 -27.57
C LYS A 29 16.95 -20.00 -27.22
N PHE A 30 16.60 -19.63 -26.00
CA PHE A 30 16.95 -18.31 -25.46
C PHE A 30 18.46 -18.19 -25.27
N SER A 31 19.00 -17.03 -25.61
CA SER A 31 20.41 -16.68 -25.51
C SER A 31 20.52 -15.23 -25.07
N GLU A 32 21.32 -14.95 -24.04
CA GLU A 32 21.53 -13.58 -23.55
C GLU A 32 22.18 -12.70 -24.64
N GLN A 33 22.93 -13.28 -25.56
CA GLN A 33 23.58 -12.61 -26.69
C GLN A 33 22.60 -12.22 -27.81
N GLY A 34 21.35 -12.70 -27.78
CA GLY A 34 20.43 -12.64 -28.92
C GLY A 34 20.24 -14.00 -29.60
N PRO A 35 19.11 -14.20 -30.30
CA PRO A 35 18.94 -15.37 -31.16
C PRO A 35 19.88 -15.30 -32.36
N VAL A 36 20.03 -16.42 -33.08
CA VAL A 36 20.69 -16.35 -34.40
C VAL A 36 19.81 -15.47 -35.30
N PRO A 37 20.35 -14.47 -36.02
CA PRO A 37 19.51 -13.53 -36.77
C PRO A 37 18.57 -14.16 -37.80
N THR A 38 18.92 -15.33 -38.33
CA THR A 38 18.07 -16.10 -39.25
C THR A 38 16.85 -16.76 -38.58
N GLU A 39 16.84 -16.84 -37.25
CA GLU A 39 15.71 -17.36 -36.45
C GLU A 39 14.78 -16.24 -35.98
N ALA A 40 15.18 -14.97 -36.13
CA ALA A 40 14.33 -13.82 -35.83
C ALA A 40 13.29 -13.62 -36.94
N LEU A 41 12.01 -13.75 -36.58
CA LEU A 41 10.89 -13.60 -37.51
C LEU A 41 10.52 -12.14 -37.72
N ASP A 42 10.53 -11.36 -36.64
CA ASP A 42 10.39 -9.92 -36.65
C ASP A 42 11.00 -9.34 -35.36
N TRP A 43 11.40 -8.09 -35.39
CA TRP A 43 11.90 -7.37 -34.22
C TRP A 43 11.61 -5.88 -34.33
N LYS A 44 11.38 -5.24 -33.19
CA LYS A 44 11.23 -3.79 -33.11
C LYS A 44 11.64 -3.27 -31.74
N LYS A 45 12.04 -2.00 -31.74
CA LYS A 45 12.16 -1.22 -30.51
C LYS A 45 10.76 -1.08 -29.90
N VAL A 46 10.63 -1.39 -28.63
CA VAL A 46 9.38 -1.21 -27.88
C VAL A 46 9.14 0.29 -27.73
N ASP A 47 7.90 0.71 -27.95
CA ASP A 47 7.45 2.03 -27.53
C ASP A 47 7.35 2.05 -26.00
N THR A 48 8.36 2.60 -25.34
CA THR A 48 8.44 2.64 -23.87
C THR A 48 7.39 3.54 -23.23
N SER A 49 6.71 4.41 -23.99
CA SER A 49 5.61 5.25 -23.51
C SER A 49 4.32 4.45 -23.37
N SER A 50 4.03 3.60 -24.36
CA SER A 50 2.85 2.74 -24.34
C SER A 50 3.14 1.33 -23.82
N ASN A 51 4.40 0.96 -23.61
CA ASN A 51 4.87 -0.41 -23.38
C ASN A 51 4.41 -1.40 -24.46
N THR A 52 4.19 -0.93 -25.69
CA THR A 52 3.75 -1.77 -26.81
C THR A 52 4.83 -1.98 -27.85
N VAL A 53 4.67 -3.06 -28.60
CA VAL A 53 5.40 -3.31 -29.83
C VAL A 53 4.50 -4.01 -30.83
N SER A 54 4.36 -3.43 -32.03
CA SER A 54 3.57 -4.03 -33.12
C SER A 54 4.48 -4.74 -34.11
N LEU A 55 4.37 -6.07 -34.14
CA LEU A 55 5.19 -6.97 -34.94
C LEU A 55 4.32 -7.70 -35.98
N LEU A 56 4.87 -7.99 -37.14
CA LEU A 56 4.22 -8.73 -38.21
C LEU A 56 4.62 -10.22 -38.13
N LEU A 57 3.69 -11.05 -37.63
CA LEU A 57 4.01 -12.41 -37.20
C LEU A 57 3.31 -13.47 -38.04
N PRO A 58 3.92 -14.65 -38.23
CA PRO A 58 3.24 -15.83 -38.78
C PRO A 58 1.94 -16.14 -38.05
N THR A 59 0.91 -16.52 -38.81
CA THR A 59 -0.32 -17.08 -38.23
C THR A 59 -0.24 -18.60 -38.10
N ASN A 60 -0.87 -19.14 -37.05
CA ASN A 60 -0.95 -20.58 -36.75
C ASN A 60 0.42 -21.26 -36.54
N GLU A 61 1.42 -20.51 -36.07
CA GLU A 61 2.70 -21.05 -35.62
C GLU A 61 2.87 -20.81 -34.11
N ASP A 62 3.59 -21.71 -33.47
CA ASP A 62 4.03 -21.55 -32.08
C ASP A 62 5.25 -20.63 -32.04
N LEU A 63 5.11 -19.51 -31.34
CA LEU A 63 6.07 -18.42 -31.28
C LEU A 63 6.54 -18.18 -29.83
N ARG A 64 7.68 -17.49 -29.70
CA ARG A 64 8.17 -16.93 -28.44
C ARG A 64 8.65 -15.51 -28.67
N LEU A 65 8.50 -14.67 -27.65
CA LEU A 65 9.05 -13.32 -27.61
C LEU A 65 10.30 -13.31 -26.74
N PHE A 66 11.39 -12.76 -27.23
CA PHE A 66 12.58 -12.39 -26.45
C PHE A 66 12.60 -10.87 -26.29
N VAL A 67 12.93 -10.40 -25.09
CA VAL A 67 13.03 -8.97 -24.76
C VAL A 67 14.40 -8.69 -24.16
N TYR A 68 15.04 -7.60 -24.61
CA TYR A 68 16.31 -7.10 -24.08
C TYR A 68 16.13 -5.64 -23.69
N ARG A 69 16.55 -5.28 -22.47
CA ARG A 69 16.29 -3.98 -21.85
C ARG A 69 17.58 -3.24 -21.57
N TYR A 70 17.56 -1.92 -21.74
CA TYR A 70 18.75 -1.07 -21.61
C TYR A 70 18.46 0.19 -20.78
N ALA A 71 19.49 0.63 -20.05
CA ALA A 71 19.43 1.84 -19.23
C ALA A 71 19.50 3.14 -20.04
N GLU A 72 20.14 3.09 -21.21
CA GLU A 72 20.29 4.23 -22.12
C GLU A 72 19.31 4.13 -23.29
N ASP A 73 19.00 5.29 -23.89
CA ASP A 73 18.09 5.37 -25.03
C ASP A 73 18.85 5.09 -26.34
N TYR A 74 18.89 3.82 -26.76
CA TYR A 74 19.51 3.42 -28.02
C TYR A 74 18.49 3.49 -29.16
N SER A 75 18.95 3.92 -30.34
CA SER A 75 18.17 3.88 -31.56
C SER A 75 17.90 2.43 -32.00
N LEU A 76 16.85 2.22 -32.80
CA LEU A 76 16.59 0.89 -33.38
C LEU A 76 17.79 0.40 -34.19
N PHE A 77 18.50 1.29 -34.89
CA PHE A 77 19.68 0.95 -35.68
C PHE A 77 20.81 0.36 -34.82
N GLU A 78 21.14 0.97 -33.68
CA GLU A 78 22.16 0.46 -32.76
C GLU A 78 21.77 -0.91 -32.18
N LEU A 79 20.50 -1.07 -31.81
CA LEU A 79 19.96 -2.33 -31.32
C LEU A 79 20.00 -3.44 -32.39
N GLU A 80 19.76 -3.09 -33.65
CA GLU A 80 19.89 -4.00 -34.79
C GLU A 80 21.34 -4.43 -35.03
N GLU A 81 22.31 -3.50 -34.93
CA GLU A 81 23.72 -3.84 -35.02
C GLU A 81 24.12 -4.88 -33.96
N TRP A 82 23.60 -4.76 -32.74
CA TRP A 82 23.83 -5.74 -31.68
C TRP A 82 23.08 -7.06 -31.90
N LEU A 83 21.86 -7.04 -32.43
CA LEU A 83 21.15 -8.26 -32.81
C LEU A 83 21.94 -9.03 -33.87
N PHE A 84 22.36 -8.37 -34.95
CA PHE A 84 23.13 -9.00 -36.02
C PHE A 84 24.53 -9.42 -35.58
N GLY A 85 25.12 -8.70 -34.63
CA GLY A 85 26.39 -9.04 -33.98
C GLY A 85 26.30 -10.11 -32.89
N GLN A 86 25.09 -10.57 -32.53
CA GLN A 86 24.83 -11.42 -31.36
C GLN A 86 25.51 -10.89 -30.09
N SER A 87 25.29 -9.61 -29.83
CA SER A 87 25.87 -8.89 -28.70
C SER A 87 24.83 -8.12 -27.90
N LEU A 88 23.57 -8.58 -27.89
CA LEU A 88 22.46 -7.92 -27.16
C LEU A 88 22.62 -7.95 -25.64
N ASN A 89 23.51 -8.77 -25.10
CA ASN A 89 23.87 -8.74 -23.69
C ASN A 89 24.81 -7.57 -23.32
N LEU A 90 25.43 -6.92 -24.31
CA LEU A 90 26.29 -5.78 -24.05
C LEU A 90 25.41 -4.59 -23.65
N ASN A 91 25.69 -4.02 -22.48
CA ASN A 91 24.96 -2.89 -21.90
C ASN A 91 23.48 -3.17 -21.56
N SER A 92 23.00 -4.41 -21.73
CA SER A 92 21.66 -4.79 -21.27
C SER A 92 21.63 -4.83 -19.75
N ILE A 93 20.57 -4.28 -19.16
CA ILE A 93 20.30 -4.38 -17.72
C ILE A 93 19.46 -5.60 -17.37
N ASP A 94 18.65 -6.08 -18.32
CA ASP A 94 17.75 -7.23 -18.14
C ASP A 94 17.39 -7.82 -19.51
N PHE A 95 17.04 -9.12 -19.52
CA PHE A 95 16.54 -9.82 -20.68
C PHE A 95 15.67 -11.00 -20.27
N GLY A 96 14.70 -11.34 -21.11
CA GLY A 96 13.73 -12.37 -20.81
C GLY A 96 13.09 -12.98 -22.04
N LYS A 97 12.28 -14.01 -21.80
CA LYS A 97 11.46 -14.66 -22.83
C LYS A 97 10.04 -14.89 -22.32
N SER A 98 9.07 -14.86 -23.25
CA SER A 98 7.69 -15.25 -22.97
C SER A 98 7.52 -16.77 -22.90
N GLU A 99 6.34 -17.18 -22.43
CA GLU A 99 5.77 -18.48 -22.76
C GLU A 99 5.48 -18.60 -24.26
N VAL A 100 5.12 -19.80 -24.70
CA VAL A 100 4.75 -20.05 -26.11
C VAL A 100 3.39 -19.45 -26.39
N PHE A 101 3.24 -18.74 -27.50
CA PHE A 101 1.97 -18.17 -27.95
C PHE A 101 1.77 -18.39 -29.46
N SER A 102 0.55 -18.20 -29.95
CA SER A 102 0.23 -18.34 -31.38
C SER A 102 -0.69 -17.22 -31.85
N VAL A 103 -0.54 -16.77 -33.10
CA VAL A 103 -1.41 -15.75 -33.71
C VAL A 103 -2.47 -16.42 -34.58
N SER A 104 -3.75 -16.20 -34.25
CA SER A 104 -4.87 -16.77 -35.03
C SER A 104 -5.01 -16.09 -36.40
N SER A 105 -5.50 -16.83 -37.40
CA SER A 105 -5.66 -16.33 -38.77
C SER A 105 -7.01 -15.63 -39.05
N SER A 106 -7.66 -14.99 -38.08
CA SER A 106 -8.96 -14.34 -38.30
C SER A 106 -8.83 -12.96 -38.98
N GLU A 107 -9.56 -12.85 -40.10
CA GLU A 107 -9.95 -11.72 -40.97
C GLU A 107 -8.96 -10.59 -41.37
N SER A 108 -7.78 -10.46 -40.76
CA SER A 108 -6.78 -9.43 -41.12
C SER A 108 -5.38 -10.03 -41.30
N THR A 109 -5.20 -10.86 -42.32
CA THR A 109 -3.89 -11.46 -42.65
C THR A 109 -3.32 -10.90 -43.96
N LEU A 110 -2.06 -10.52 -43.95
CA LEU A 110 -1.27 -10.19 -45.14
C LEU A 110 -0.52 -11.43 -45.61
N ILE A 111 -0.25 -11.54 -46.91
CA ILE A 111 0.67 -12.54 -47.44
C ILE A 111 2.03 -11.88 -47.60
N VAL A 112 3.01 -12.30 -46.80
CA VAL A 112 4.41 -11.85 -46.89
C VAL A 112 5.27 -13.06 -47.19
N ASN A 113 6.05 -13.00 -48.28
CA ASN A 113 6.91 -14.11 -48.73
C ASN A 113 6.17 -15.46 -48.90
N GLY A 114 4.88 -15.43 -49.25
CA GLY A 114 4.05 -16.63 -49.42
C GLY A 114 3.46 -17.20 -48.13
N GLN A 115 3.73 -16.58 -46.98
CA GLN A 115 3.23 -16.98 -45.67
C GLN A 115 2.15 -16.00 -45.19
N ARG A 116 1.14 -16.52 -44.47
CA ARG A 116 0.09 -15.67 -43.86
C ARG A 116 0.61 -15.08 -42.56
N SER A 117 0.67 -13.76 -42.50
CA SER A 117 1.09 -13.01 -41.33
C SER A 117 0.01 -12.04 -40.86
N SER A 118 0.00 -11.73 -39.57
CA SER A 118 -0.88 -10.70 -38.99
C SER A 118 -0.07 -9.78 -38.08
N THR A 119 -0.47 -8.51 -38.00
CA THR A 119 0.14 -7.56 -37.08
C THR A 119 -0.38 -7.83 -35.68
N LEU A 120 0.50 -8.28 -34.78
CA LEU A 120 0.21 -8.41 -33.37
C LEU A 120 0.85 -7.24 -32.63
N THR A 121 0.04 -6.48 -31.90
CA THR A 121 0.56 -5.57 -30.88
C THR A 121 0.72 -6.34 -29.59
N ILE A 122 1.97 -6.55 -29.19
CA ILE A 122 2.32 -7.11 -27.89
C ILE A 122 2.47 -5.95 -26.91
N GLN A 123 1.93 -6.13 -25.74
CA GLN A 123 1.95 -5.16 -24.66
C GLN A 123 2.71 -5.79 -23.48
N LEU A 124 3.79 -5.14 -23.04
CA LEU A 124 4.68 -5.67 -22.01
C LEU A 124 4.19 -5.27 -20.61
N ALA A 125 4.28 -6.21 -19.65
CA ALA A 125 3.96 -5.95 -18.24
C ALA A 125 4.80 -4.80 -17.70
N ARG A 126 4.13 -3.89 -16.99
CA ARG A 126 4.73 -2.67 -16.45
C ARG A 126 5.05 -2.86 -14.98
N GLN A 127 6.30 -2.63 -14.61
CA GLN A 127 6.64 -2.54 -13.20
C GLN A 127 6.30 -1.14 -12.68
N LEU A 128 5.42 -1.11 -11.70
CA LEU A 128 5.06 0.03 -10.89
C LEU A 128 5.93 0.05 -9.63
N SER A 129 6.15 1.25 -9.14
CA SER A 129 6.77 1.53 -7.85
C SER A 129 6.08 2.71 -7.21
N GLY A 130 6.28 2.93 -5.92
CA GLY A 130 5.78 4.10 -5.23
C GLY A 130 5.85 3.92 -3.74
N ARG A 131 5.13 4.80 -3.03
CA ARG A 131 5.06 4.77 -1.56
C ARG A 131 3.62 4.85 -1.08
N LEU A 132 3.33 4.16 0.02
CA LEU A 132 2.11 4.34 0.80
C LEU A 132 2.29 5.53 1.73
N ALA A 133 2.00 6.74 1.22
CA ALA A 133 2.26 7.97 1.93
C ALA A 133 1.09 8.32 2.85
N GLN A 134 1.08 7.66 4.00
CA GLN A 134 0.31 8.01 5.20
C GLN A 134 1.28 7.84 6.38
N SER A 135 2.29 8.70 6.45
CA SER A 135 3.47 8.50 7.31
C SER A 135 4.21 7.17 7.03
N TYR A 136 4.34 6.79 5.75
CA TYR A 136 4.99 5.57 5.25
C TYR A 136 4.45 4.26 5.84
N VAL A 137 3.34 3.78 5.27
CA VAL A 137 2.65 2.57 5.74
C VAL A 137 3.42 1.31 5.40
N ARG A 138 3.73 0.53 6.42
CA ARG A 138 4.49 -0.71 6.35
C ARG A 138 3.62 -1.96 6.43
N GLY A 139 3.98 -3.00 5.69
CA GLY A 139 3.33 -4.31 5.77
C GLY A 139 1.89 -4.33 5.25
N ALA A 140 1.45 -3.29 4.55
CA ALA A 140 0.13 -3.29 3.91
C ALA A 140 0.18 -4.16 2.65
N ARG A 141 -0.92 -4.85 2.36
CA ARG A 141 -1.10 -5.53 1.06
C ARG A 141 -1.46 -4.48 0.03
N ILE A 142 -0.82 -4.54 -1.14
CA ILE A 142 -1.11 -3.70 -2.31
C ILE A 142 -1.45 -4.63 -3.46
N TRP A 143 -2.56 -4.39 -4.15
CA TRP A 143 -2.90 -5.12 -5.36
C TRP A 143 -3.47 -4.20 -6.42
N ALA A 144 -3.43 -4.66 -7.67
CA ALA A 144 -4.06 -3.99 -8.79
C ALA A 144 -5.46 -4.58 -8.98
N ASP A 145 -6.48 -3.89 -8.49
CA ASP A 145 -7.88 -4.29 -8.62
C ASP A 145 -8.38 -4.03 -10.03
N ARG A 146 -8.79 -5.07 -10.76
CA ARG A 146 -9.16 -4.99 -12.17
C ARG A 146 -10.43 -4.16 -12.35
N ILE A 147 -10.38 -3.21 -13.28
CA ILE A 147 -11.57 -2.48 -13.71
C ILE A 147 -12.31 -3.34 -14.74
N GLU A 148 -13.57 -3.64 -14.43
CA GLU A 148 -14.50 -4.36 -15.29
C GLU A 148 -14.89 -3.53 -16.54
N PRO A 149 -15.41 -4.15 -17.61
CA PRO A 149 -15.80 -3.43 -18.83
C PRO A 149 -16.86 -2.34 -18.63
N ASP A 150 -17.61 -2.37 -17.53
CA ASP A 150 -18.58 -1.35 -17.15
C ASP A 150 -17.98 -0.20 -16.33
N GLY A 151 -16.67 -0.25 -16.06
CA GLY A 151 -15.90 0.73 -15.29
C GLY A 151 -15.95 0.49 -13.77
N SER A 152 -16.59 -0.58 -13.30
CA SER A 152 -16.61 -0.93 -11.88
C SER A 152 -15.36 -1.71 -11.45
N PHE A 153 -15.07 -1.68 -10.16
CA PHE A 153 -14.00 -2.46 -9.51
C PHE A 153 -14.47 -2.78 -8.10
N ASN A 154 -14.12 -3.96 -7.58
CA ASN A 154 -14.82 -4.53 -6.41
C ASN A 154 -14.09 -4.26 -5.08
N ARG A 155 -12.86 -3.76 -5.12
CA ARG A 155 -11.96 -3.49 -3.98
C ARG A 155 -11.68 -4.72 -3.13
N GLN A 156 -11.73 -5.90 -3.76
CA GLN A 156 -11.37 -7.19 -3.19
C GLN A 156 -10.15 -7.74 -3.93
N PHE A 157 -9.42 -8.64 -3.28
CA PHE A 157 -8.27 -9.29 -3.90
C PHE A 157 -8.72 -10.60 -4.53
N ASP A 158 -8.74 -10.65 -5.87
CA ASP A 158 -9.18 -11.80 -6.65
C ASP A 158 -8.02 -12.72 -7.06
N GLU A 159 -8.31 -13.99 -7.39
CA GLU A 159 -7.28 -15.01 -7.66
C GLU A 159 -6.39 -14.69 -8.88
N ASP A 160 -6.89 -13.91 -9.84
CA ASP A 160 -6.18 -13.51 -11.06
C ASP A 160 -5.46 -12.17 -10.95
N GLU A 161 -5.40 -11.58 -9.75
CA GLU A 161 -4.81 -10.26 -9.53
C GLU A 161 -3.38 -10.32 -8.99
N ASN A 162 -2.57 -9.35 -9.42
CA ASN A 162 -1.21 -9.20 -8.91
C ASN A 162 -1.21 -8.41 -7.60
N ALA A 163 -0.50 -8.93 -6.60
CA ALA A 163 -0.31 -8.29 -5.31
C ALA A 163 1.16 -8.25 -4.87
N THR A 164 1.44 -7.34 -3.93
CA THR A 164 2.72 -7.15 -3.25
C THR A 164 2.48 -6.65 -1.81
N THR A 165 3.54 -6.39 -1.05
CA THR A 165 3.46 -5.85 0.31
C THR A 165 4.43 -4.68 0.46
N SER A 166 4.06 -3.65 1.22
CA SER A 166 4.92 -2.49 1.44
C SER A 166 6.08 -2.77 2.40
N ASP A 167 7.24 -2.18 2.11
CA ASP A 167 8.45 -2.22 2.95
C ASP A 167 8.40 -1.22 4.13
N ALA A 168 9.45 -1.14 4.97
CA ALA A 168 9.47 -0.20 6.10
C ALA A 168 9.36 1.27 5.74
N ASN A 169 9.76 1.66 4.53
CA ASN A 169 9.68 3.04 4.08
C ASN A 169 8.39 3.29 3.29
N GLY A 170 7.41 2.39 3.43
CA GLY A 170 6.16 2.36 2.68
C GLY A 170 6.32 2.10 1.19
N GLY A 171 7.52 1.73 0.74
CA GLY A 171 7.84 1.45 -0.64
C GLY A 171 7.18 0.17 -1.13
N TYR A 172 6.84 0.11 -2.42
CA TYR A 172 6.35 -1.12 -3.03
C TYR A 172 6.83 -1.27 -4.47
N LEU A 173 6.84 -2.52 -4.95
CA LEU A 173 7.06 -2.89 -6.34
C LEU A 173 5.97 -3.87 -6.77
N LEU A 174 5.24 -3.53 -7.83
CA LEU A 174 4.16 -4.35 -8.37
C LEU A 174 4.29 -4.42 -9.89
N ALA A 175 4.01 -5.56 -10.51
CA ALA A 175 4.05 -5.68 -11.96
C ALA A 175 2.78 -6.36 -12.48
N PRO A 176 1.65 -5.62 -12.57
CA PRO A 176 0.43 -6.17 -13.14
C PRO A 176 0.65 -6.54 -14.61
N ASP A 177 0.06 -7.65 -15.03
CA ASP A 177 0.06 -8.08 -16.44
C ASP A 177 -1.19 -7.60 -17.23
N TYR A 178 -2.00 -6.72 -16.61
CA TYR A 178 -3.14 -6.00 -17.17
C TYR A 178 -3.01 -4.47 -16.99
N PHE A 179 -3.93 -3.69 -17.58
CA PHE A 179 -3.82 -2.22 -17.70
C PHE A 179 -4.93 -1.41 -17.04
N ASP A 180 -6.15 -1.96 -17.02
CA ASP A 180 -7.30 -1.30 -16.43
C ASP A 180 -7.43 -1.78 -14.99
N TYR A 181 -6.87 -0.99 -14.07
CA TYR A 181 -6.92 -1.29 -12.64
C TYR A 181 -6.83 -0.03 -11.78
N VAL A 182 -7.27 -0.17 -10.55
CA VAL A 182 -7.02 0.77 -9.45
C VAL A 182 -6.07 0.09 -8.48
N LEU A 183 -5.05 0.79 -8.00
CA LEU A 183 -4.24 0.25 -6.91
C LEU A 183 -5.02 0.37 -5.61
N VAL A 184 -5.13 -0.74 -4.89
CA VAL A 184 -5.84 -0.82 -3.62
C VAL A 184 -4.87 -1.26 -2.54
N THR A 185 -5.00 -0.67 -1.35
CA THR A 185 -4.22 -1.05 -0.17
C THR A 185 -5.11 -1.42 0.98
N GLU A 186 -4.69 -2.42 1.74
CA GLU A 186 -5.40 -2.88 2.94
C GLU A 186 -4.40 -3.27 4.03
N GLY A 187 -4.74 -2.88 5.27
CA GLY A 187 -3.96 -3.16 6.46
C GLY A 187 -2.67 -2.36 6.52
N GLY A 188 -1.67 -2.94 7.20
CA GLY A 188 -0.40 -2.28 7.47
C GLY A 188 -0.46 -1.27 8.61
N PHE A 189 0.71 -0.77 8.95
CA PHE A 189 0.91 0.09 10.12
C PHE A 189 1.79 1.29 9.76
N LYS A 190 1.52 2.42 10.39
CA LYS A 190 2.38 3.60 10.36
C LYS A 190 2.91 3.89 11.77
N LEU A 191 3.96 4.69 11.88
CA LEU A 191 4.44 5.17 13.18
C LEU A 191 3.68 6.43 13.57
N ASN A 192 3.26 6.48 14.84
CA ASN A 192 2.81 7.71 15.48
C ASN A 192 4.03 8.49 16.04
N ALA A 193 3.80 9.68 16.59
CA ALA A 193 4.86 10.54 17.12
C ALA A 193 5.63 9.91 18.30
N SER A 194 4.97 8.99 19.03
CA SER A 194 5.59 8.18 20.09
C SER A 194 6.38 6.98 19.57
N SER A 195 6.57 6.84 18.25
CA SER A 195 7.22 5.69 17.60
C SER A 195 6.53 4.35 17.84
N SER A 196 5.22 4.37 18.13
CA SER A 196 4.39 3.18 18.23
C SER A 196 3.69 2.89 16.91
N TYR A 197 3.44 1.61 16.63
CA TYR A 197 2.74 1.21 15.41
C TYR A 197 1.24 1.45 15.56
N VAL A 198 0.62 2.10 14.58
CA VAL A 198 -0.82 2.32 14.55
C VAL A 198 -1.40 1.86 13.22
N PRO A 199 -2.62 1.31 13.19
CA PRO A 199 -3.24 0.86 11.94
C PRO A 199 -3.33 1.99 10.91
N ALA A 200 -3.01 1.67 9.67
CA ALA A 200 -3.16 2.58 8.55
C ALA A 200 -4.56 2.51 7.92
N ALA A 201 -4.96 3.60 7.26
CA ALA A 201 -6.17 3.64 6.47
C ALA A 201 -5.99 2.85 5.17
N PRO A 202 -7.03 2.16 4.67
CA PRO A 202 -6.98 1.63 3.32
C PRO A 202 -7.01 2.79 2.33
N MET A 203 -6.25 2.66 1.23
CA MET A 203 -6.08 3.72 0.25
C MET A 203 -6.26 3.20 -1.18
N LEU A 204 -6.60 4.11 -2.08
CA LEU A 204 -6.76 3.86 -3.51
C LEU A 204 -5.85 4.79 -4.31
N ALA A 205 -5.38 4.35 -5.47
CA ALA A 205 -4.78 5.22 -6.46
C ALA A 205 -5.18 4.80 -7.88
N THR A 206 -5.71 5.74 -8.64
CA THR A 206 -5.91 5.56 -10.08
C THR A 206 -4.57 5.65 -10.81
N ILE A 207 -4.45 4.92 -11.92
CA ILE A 207 -3.29 5.03 -12.81
C ILE A 207 -3.59 6.12 -13.84
N PRO A 208 -3.02 7.33 -13.73
CA PRO A 208 -3.47 8.46 -14.55
C PRO A 208 -2.82 8.43 -15.94
N ASP A 209 -1.59 7.91 -16.05
CA ASP A 209 -0.74 8.10 -17.22
C ASP A 209 0.03 6.85 -17.63
N LYS A 210 0.00 6.53 -18.93
CA LYS A 210 0.78 5.44 -19.54
C LYS A 210 2.30 5.55 -19.30
N ASN A 211 2.79 6.76 -18.99
CA ASN A 211 4.22 7.06 -18.82
C ASN A 211 4.71 7.10 -17.36
N ARG A 212 3.82 7.28 -16.36
CA ARG A 212 4.21 7.36 -14.94
C ARG A 212 4.32 6.00 -14.24
N THR A 213 5.54 5.54 -13.95
CA THR A 213 5.81 4.24 -13.26
C THR A 213 5.90 4.39 -11.74
N GLU A 214 6.04 5.63 -11.24
CA GLU A 214 6.04 5.94 -9.82
C GLU A 214 4.66 6.48 -9.39
N ILE A 215 3.93 5.69 -8.62
CA ILE A 215 2.56 5.97 -8.18
C ILE A 215 2.51 5.90 -6.66
N HIS A 216 2.49 7.06 -6.00
CA HIS A 216 2.24 7.09 -4.56
C HIS A 216 0.76 6.82 -4.30
N ILE A 217 0.47 6.02 -3.29
CA ILE A 217 -0.89 5.74 -2.83
C ILE A 217 -1.08 6.51 -1.53
N THR A 218 -2.01 7.46 -1.53
CA THR A 218 -2.18 8.46 -0.47
C THR A 218 -3.67 8.68 -0.18
N PRO A 219 -4.03 9.35 0.92
CA PRO A 219 -5.41 9.77 1.15
C PRO A 219 -5.95 10.69 0.04
N LEU A 220 -5.09 11.51 -0.59
CA LEU A 220 -5.47 12.36 -1.73
C LEU A 220 -5.79 11.55 -2.98
N THR A 221 -4.95 10.56 -3.31
CA THR A 221 -5.24 9.66 -4.44
C THR A 221 -6.49 8.84 -4.17
N THR A 222 -6.79 8.56 -2.90
CA THR A 222 -8.01 7.85 -2.48
C THR A 222 -9.26 8.70 -2.72
N LEU A 223 -9.22 9.99 -2.37
CA LEU A 223 -10.29 10.93 -2.67
C LEU A 223 -10.55 11.02 -4.18
N VAL A 224 -9.50 11.16 -4.99
CA VAL A 224 -9.64 11.24 -6.46
C VAL A 224 -10.15 9.93 -7.06
N ALA A 225 -9.67 8.78 -6.60
CA ALA A 225 -10.18 7.47 -7.04
C ALA A 225 -11.66 7.29 -6.69
N SER A 226 -12.10 7.86 -5.56
CA SER A 226 -13.49 7.80 -5.10
C SER A 226 -14.41 8.80 -5.81
N ALA A 227 -13.89 9.97 -6.18
CA ALA A 227 -14.61 11.00 -6.92
C ALA A 227 -13.66 11.70 -7.90
N PRO A 228 -13.53 11.21 -9.15
CA PRO A 228 -12.58 11.73 -10.14
C PRO A 228 -12.69 13.23 -10.43
N GLN A 229 -13.85 13.83 -10.18
CA GLN A 229 -14.08 15.27 -10.32
C GLN A 229 -13.15 16.11 -9.41
N LEU A 230 -12.64 15.54 -8.30
CA LEU A 230 -11.69 16.20 -7.41
C LEU A 230 -10.31 16.43 -8.04
N GLU A 231 -9.94 15.71 -9.11
CA GLU A 231 -8.63 15.86 -9.74
C GLU A 231 -8.37 17.31 -10.17
N THR A 232 -9.36 17.95 -10.81
CA THR A 232 -9.20 19.32 -11.29
C THR A 232 -9.02 20.30 -10.13
N LEU A 233 -9.75 20.09 -9.04
CA LEU A 233 -9.66 20.91 -7.84
C LEU A 233 -8.28 20.78 -7.19
N LEU A 234 -7.86 19.56 -6.85
CA LEU A 234 -6.62 19.34 -6.12
C LEU A 234 -5.39 19.73 -6.95
N THR A 235 -5.47 19.63 -8.28
CA THR A 235 -4.42 20.10 -9.19
C THR A 235 -4.16 21.60 -9.08
N LEU A 236 -5.15 22.42 -8.68
CA LEU A 236 -4.95 23.86 -8.44
C LEU A 236 -4.08 24.12 -7.21
N SER A 237 -4.10 23.21 -6.23
CA SER A 237 -3.34 23.31 -4.98
C SER A 237 -1.96 22.65 -5.06
N GLY A 238 -1.71 21.80 -6.07
CA GLY A 238 -0.41 21.16 -6.31
C GLY A 238 -0.52 19.78 -6.96
N ASP A 239 0.56 19.00 -6.95
CA ASP A 239 0.51 17.60 -7.38
C ASP A 239 -0.10 16.73 -6.28
N TRP A 240 -1.39 16.44 -6.38
CA TRP A 240 -2.12 15.55 -5.45
C TRP A 240 -1.62 14.10 -5.46
N ARG A 241 -0.75 13.75 -6.41
CA ARG A 241 -0.08 12.45 -6.52
C ARG A 241 1.32 12.45 -5.89
N ALA A 242 1.73 13.55 -5.25
CA ALA A 242 3.02 13.65 -4.59
C ALA A 242 3.10 12.69 -3.39
N ASP A 243 4.33 12.32 -3.02
CA ASP A 243 4.60 11.70 -1.73
C ASP A 243 4.35 12.72 -0.61
N ILE A 244 3.19 12.62 0.04
CA ILE A 244 2.77 13.57 1.07
C ILE A 244 3.60 13.49 2.35
N ALA A 245 4.29 12.37 2.56
CA ALA A 245 5.15 12.11 3.72
C ALA A 245 6.62 12.49 3.45
N SER A 246 6.92 13.04 2.26
CA SER A 246 8.27 13.43 1.87
C SER A 246 8.85 14.52 2.78
N GLN A 247 10.16 14.41 3.04
CA GLN A 247 10.95 15.43 3.74
C GLN A 247 11.04 16.76 2.97
N ASP A 248 10.74 16.75 1.67
CA ASP A 248 10.63 17.98 0.87
C ASP A 248 9.33 18.75 1.14
N GLY A 249 8.39 18.14 1.85
CA GLY A 249 7.06 18.67 2.16
C GLY A 249 6.13 18.80 0.96
N ILE A 250 4.87 19.13 1.22
CA ILE A 250 3.85 19.39 0.19
C ILE A 250 3.09 20.68 0.50
N PRO A 251 2.35 21.27 -0.45
CA PRO A 251 1.47 22.40 -0.17
C PRO A 251 0.54 22.11 1.01
N GLY A 252 0.49 23.00 2.00
CA GLY A 252 -0.32 22.80 3.22
C GLY A 252 -1.80 22.58 2.94
N GLU A 253 -2.35 23.16 1.88
CA GLU A 253 -3.73 22.90 1.43
C GLU A 253 -3.95 21.43 1.04
N LEU A 254 -3.03 20.81 0.30
CA LEU A 254 -3.09 19.39 -0.01
C LEU A 254 -2.93 18.53 1.25
N LEU A 255 -2.03 18.92 2.16
CA LEU A 255 -1.85 18.19 3.41
C LEU A 255 -3.12 18.24 4.28
N ARG A 256 -3.90 19.34 4.25
CA ARG A 256 -5.18 19.41 4.96
C ARG A 256 -6.18 18.39 4.47
N PHE A 257 -6.41 18.31 3.15
CA PHE A 257 -7.33 17.30 2.60
C PHE A 257 -6.89 15.89 2.97
N SER A 258 -5.59 15.63 2.96
CA SER A 258 -5.05 14.34 3.40
C SER A 258 -5.37 14.07 4.87
N LYS A 259 -5.00 14.98 5.77
CA LYS A 259 -5.18 14.79 7.22
C LYS A 259 -6.63 14.76 7.65
N VAL A 260 -7.51 15.50 6.99
CA VAL A 260 -8.96 15.41 7.20
C VAL A 260 -9.49 14.04 6.76
N THR A 261 -9.01 13.50 5.64
CA THR A 261 -9.40 12.16 5.17
C THR A 261 -8.92 11.08 6.15
N GLU A 262 -7.69 11.18 6.65
CA GLU A 262 -7.16 10.28 7.67
C GLU A 262 -7.96 10.37 8.98
N ALA A 263 -8.25 11.58 9.45
CA ALA A 263 -9.05 11.81 10.65
C ALA A 263 -10.48 11.28 10.52
N TYR A 264 -11.10 11.49 9.35
CA TYR A 264 -12.42 10.97 9.02
C TYR A 264 -12.46 9.44 9.10
N TRP A 265 -11.48 8.77 8.47
CA TRP A 265 -11.34 7.32 8.57
C TRP A 265 -11.08 6.88 10.01
N MET A 266 -10.12 7.51 10.69
CA MET A 266 -9.68 7.12 12.03
C MET A 266 -10.83 7.18 13.05
N LEU A 267 -11.66 8.22 13.04
CA LEU A 267 -12.78 8.35 13.98
C LEU A 267 -13.93 7.37 13.70
N LEU A 268 -14.11 6.95 12.44
CA LEU A 268 -15.19 6.05 12.05
C LEU A 268 -14.79 4.57 12.12
N ALA A 269 -13.55 4.25 11.76
CA ALA A 269 -13.08 2.89 11.55
C ALA A 269 -11.90 2.50 12.45
N GLY A 270 -11.26 3.47 13.10
CA GLY A 270 -10.18 3.21 14.03
C GLY A 270 -10.65 2.72 15.39
N GLY A 271 -9.70 2.22 16.17
CA GLY A 271 -9.96 1.73 17.50
C GLY A 271 -10.61 0.35 17.52
N THR A 272 -11.16 0.00 18.67
CA THR A 272 -11.63 -1.36 18.94
C THR A 272 -13.14 -1.51 18.90
N ASN A 273 -13.86 -0.38 18.89
CA ASN A 273 -15.30 -0.31 18.72
C ASN A 273 -15.70 0.50 17.47
N PRO A 274 -15.24 0.10 16.27
CA PRO A 274 -15.43 0.88 15.05
C PRO A 274 -16.90 0.99 14.66
N ILE A 275 -17.26 2.17 14.17
CA ILE A 275 -18.59 2.48 13.59
C ILE A 275 -18.71 1.85 12.21
N VAL A 276 -17.62 1.87 11.45
CA VAL A 276 -17.46 1.35 10.09
C VAL A 276 -16.44 0.22 10.14
N ARG A 277 -16.85 -1.02 9.83
CA ARG A 277 -16.08 -2.21 10.22
C ARG A 277 -15.22 -2.78 9.11
N THR A 278 -15.81 -3.04 7.96
CA THR A 278 -15.11 -3.72 6.86
C THR A 278 -14.39 -2.72 5.96
N THR A 279 -13.30 -3.14 5.32
CA THR A 279 -12.56 -2.33 4.34
C THR A 279 -13.49 -1.75 3.26
N GLN A 280 -14.46 -2.54 2.80
CA GLN A 280 -15.48 -2.10 1.85
C GLN A 280 -16.37 -0.96 2.40
N GLN A 281 -16.80 -1.05 3.66
CA GLN A 281 -17.55 0.02 4.30
C GLN A 281 -16.68 1.26 4.51
N GLN A 282 -15.39 1.09 4.85
CA GLN A 282 -14.43 2.17 5.01
C GLN A 282 -14.25 2.95 3.70
N PHE A 283 -14.06 2.26 2.58
CA PHE A 283 -14.01 2.91 1.28
C PHE A 283 -15.33 3.61 0.91
N ASN A 284 -16.48 3.01 1.22
CA ASN A 284 -17.77 3.65 0.97
C ASN A 284 -17.95 4.94 1.78
N ALA A 285 -17.50 4.98 3.04
CA ALA A 285 -17.51 6.19 3.87
C ALA A 285 -16.58 7.27 3.29
N ILE A 286 -15.37 6.91 2.85
CA ILE A 286 -14.45 7.85 2.16
C ILE A 286 -15.05 8.34 0.84
N SER A 287 -15.79 7.50 0.11
CA SER A 287 -16.50 7.92 -1.10
C SER A 287 -17.61 8.94 -0.82
N ILE A 288 -18.32 8.83 0.31
CA ILE A 288 -19.28 9.85 0.76
C ILE A 288 -18.56 11.17 1.04
N LEU A 289 -17.44 11.14 1.75
CA LEU A 289 -16.62 12.33 1.97
C LEU A 289 -16.20 12.97 0.64
N ALA A 290 -15.64 12.19 -0.28
CA ALA A 290 -15.19 12.67 -1.58
C ALA A 290 -16.33 13.33 -2.39
N GLN A 291 -17.53 12.75 -2.38
CA GLN A 291 -18.71 13.33 -3.05
C GLN A 291 -19.15 14.66 -2.43
N ASN A 292 -19.13 14.77 -1.10
CA ASN A 292 -19.44 16.03 -0.42
C ASN A 292 -18.40 17.12 -0.76
N LEU A 293 -17.11 16.76 -0.84
CA LEU A 293 -16.07 17.69 -1.30
C LEU A 293 -16.31 18.18 -2.73
N VAL A 294 -16.76 17.30 -3.65
CA VAL A 294 -17.13 17.70 -5.01
C VAL A 294 -18.28 18.71 -5.00
N GLN A 295 -19.32 18.48 -4.19
CA GLN A 295 -20.46 19.41 -4.12
C GLN A 295 -20.04 20.79 -3.58
N GLY A 296 -19.10 20.83 -2.64
CA GLY A 296 -18.52 22.07 -2.12
C GLY A 296 -17.64 22.82 -3.11
N SER A 297 -17.23 22.21 -4.23
CA SER A 297 -16.28 22.81 -5.20
C SER A 297 -16.82 23.99 -5.98
N GLU A 298 -18.12 24.27 -5.85
CA GLU A 298 -18.75 25.50 -6.36
C GLU A 298 -18.50 26.72 -5.46
N SER A 299 -17.92 26.54 -4.25
CA SER A 299 -17.54 27.57 -3.28
C SER A 299 -16.05 27.48 -2.86
N ASN A 300 -15.63 28.28 -1.87
CA ASN A 300 -14.29 28.24 -1.32
C ASN A 300 -14.15 27.03 -0.37
N ILE A 301 -13.90 25.84 -0.92
CA ILE A 301 -13.84 24.57 -0.16
C ILE A 301 -13.00 24.67 1.12
N SER A 302 -11.88 25.39 1.09
CA SER A 302 -11.03 25.47 2.28
C SER A 302 -11.69 26.17 3.47
N GLU A 303 -12.68 27.03 3.25
CA GLU A 303 -13.46 27.67 4.33
C GLU A 303 -14.66 26.80 4.74
N ASP A 304 -15.25 26.08 3.77
CA ASP A 304 -16.44 25.26 3.99
C ASP A 304 -16.12 23.82 4.44
N LEU A 305 -14.84 23.43 4.51
CA LEU A 305 -14.43 22.04 4.76
C LEU A 305 -15.06 21.42 6.02
N PRO A 306 -15.11 22.08 7.19
CA PRO A 306 -15.78 21.51 8.36
C PRO A 306 -17.27 21.20 8.11
N SER A 307 -17.97 22.06 7.36
CA SER A 307 -19.39 21.85 7.02
C SER A 307 -19.57 20.67 6.08
N LEU A 308 -18.74 20.56 5.05
CA LEU A 308 -18.77 19.45 4.08
C LEU A 308 -18.47 18.11 4.75
N VAL A 309 -17.50 18.11 5.67
CA VAL A 309 -17.16 16.95 6.48
C VAL A 309 -18.31 16.57 7.40
N GLY A 310 -18.95 17.54 8.06
CA GLY A 310 -20.14 17.29 8.87
C GLY A 310 -21.29 16.65 8.09
N GLN A 311 -21.55 17.13 6.87
CA GLN A 311 -22.56 16.52 5.97
C GLN A 311 -22.19 15.07 5.61
N ALA A 312 -20.92 14.82 5.27
CA ALA A 312 -20.43 13.47 4.98
C ALA A 312 -20.55 12.52 6.19
N VAL A 313 -20.39 13.02 7.42
CA VAL A 313 -20.63 12.23 8.63
C VAL A 313 -22.11 11.88 8.76
N ASP A 314 -23.01 12.84 8.63
CA ASP A 314 -24.46 12.60 8.75
C ASP A 314 -24.96 11.59 7.71
N GLU A 315 -24.48 11.69 6.47
CA GLU A 315 -24.81 10.74 5.39
C GLU A 315 -24.29 9.34 5.71
N THR A 316 -23.05 9.21 6.17
CA THR A 316 -22.46 7.92 6.55
C THR A 316 -23.19 7.27 7.72
N LEU A 317 -23.52 8.04 8.77
CA LEU A 317 -24.22 7.55 9.96
C LEU A 317 -25.71 7.26 9.73
N SER A 318 -26.27 7.78 8.64
CA SER A 318 -27.64 7.50 8.23
C SER A 318 -27.74 6.26 7.32
N ASN A 319 -26.60 5.71 6.87
CA ASN A 319 -26.55 4.55 6.00
C ASN A 319 -26.18 3.27 6.75
N SER A 320 -27.18 2.41 7.01
CA SER A 320 -27.00 1.14 7.75
C SER A 320 -26.17 0.09 7.03
N GLU A 321 -25.93 0.24 5.72
CA GLU A 321 -25.03 -0.65 4.98
C GLU A 321 -23.55 -0.29 5.22
N ILE A 322 -23.28 0.96 5.64
CA ILE A 322 -21.92 1.49 5.86
C ILE A 322 -21.58 1.51 7.35
N SER A 323 -22.49 2.00 8.19
CA SER A 323 -22.26 2.21 9.61
C SER A 323 -23.19 1.37 10.49
N ARG A 324 -22.72 1.06 11.70
CA ARG A 324 -23.60 0.48 12.74
C ARG A 324 -24.67 1.49 13.15
N ASN A 325 -25.81 0.97 13.61
CA ASN A 325 -26.87 1.82 14.16
C ASN A 325 -26.41 2.52 15.44
N LEU A 326 -26.56 3.84 15.45
CA LEU A 326 -26.32 4.73 16.60
C LEU A 326 -27.60 5.50 16.92
N ASN A 327 -27.77 5.90 18.19
CA ASN A 327 -28.85 6.83 18.56
C ASN A 327 -28.54 8.26 18.07
N ASP A 328 -29.56 9.10 17.98
CA ASP A 328 -29.43 10.45 17.40
C ASP A 328 -28.46 11.34 18.20
N GLU A 329 -28.43 11.22 19.52
CA GLU A 329 -27.49 11.95 20.38
C GLU A 329 -26.03 11.60 20.06
N SER A 330 -25.74 10.31 19.87
CA SER A 330 -24.41 9.82 19.51
C SER A 330 -23.99 10.30 18.12
N LYS A 331 -24.93 10.33 17.17
CA LYS A 331 -24.67 10.84 15.82
C LYS A 331 -24.29 12.32 15.85
N VAL A 332 -25.07 13.13 16.56
CA VAL A 332 -24.82 14.58 16.71
C VAL A 332 -23.47 14.83 17.39
N ALA A 333 -23.17 14.10 18.46
CA ALA A 333 -21.91 14.28 19.18
C ALA A 333 -20.70 13.86 18.34
N LEU A 334 -20.79 12.75 17.59
CA LEU A 334 -19.74 12.33 16.66
C LEU A 334 -19.48 13.38 15.58
N ASN A 335 -20.55 13.90 14.97
CA ASN A 335 -20.45 14.94 13.96
C ASN A 335 -19.74 16.18 14.51
N LEU A 336 -20.10 16.61 15.72
CA LEU A 336 -19.46 17.75 16.38
C LEU A 336 -17.96 17.53 16.58
N GLN A 337 -17.52 16.33 17.00
CA GLN A 337 -16.10 16.03 17.18
C GLN A 337 -15.33 16.06 15.85
N LEU A 338 -15.89 15.47 14.80
CA LEU A 338 -15.20 15.37 13.51
C LEU A 338 -15.14 16.73 12.80
N THR A 339 -16.21 17.52 12.90
CA THR A 339 -16.25 18.91 12.43
C THR A 339 -15.28 19.80 13.20
N GLY A 340 -15.21 19.65 14.53
CA GLY A 340 -14.26 20.36 15.39
C GLY A 340 -12.80 20.05 15.03
N LEU A 341 -12.46 18.76 14.93
CA LEU A 341 -11.14 18.29 14.52
C LEU A 341 -10.74 18.84 13.14
N THR A 342 -11.68 18.83 12.19
CA THR A 342 -11.45 19.42 10.85
C THR A 342 -11.10 20.90 10.96
N ALA A 343 -11.83 21.67 11.77
CA ALA A 343 -11.55 23.08 11.98
C ALA A 343 -10.20 23.34 12.68
N ASP A 344 -9.77 22.44 13.57
CA ASP A 344 -8.48 22.53 14.26
C ASP A 344 -7.31 22.21 13.32
N LEU A 345 -7.44 21.17 12.49
CA LEU A 345 -6.47 20.83 11.43
C LEU A 345 -6.30 21.97 10.42
N LEU A 346 -7.40 22.65 10.06
CA LEU A 346 -7.38 23.83 9.18
C LEU A 346 -6.58 24.99 9.77
N ARG A 347 -6.65 25.18 11.10
CA ARG A 347 -5.89 26.23 11.79
C ARG A 347 -4.41 25.88 11.93
N LEU A 348 -4.09 24.60 12.08
CA LEU A 348 -2.71 24.13 12.22
C LEU A 348 -1.91 24.25 10.90
N LEU A 349 -2.54 23.92 9.77
CA LEU A 349 -1.87 23.87 8.48
C LEU A 349 -2.02 25.21 7.73
N PRO A 350 -0.96 25.85 7.22
CA PRO A 350 -1.05 27.10 6.45
C PRO A 350 -1.47 26.88 4.97
N ASN A 351 -1.98 27.93 4.29
CA ASN A 351 -2.49 27.84 2.91
C ASN A 351 -1.41 27.69 1.82
N ASN A 352 -0.18 28.20 2.02
CA ASN A 352 0.75 28.44 0.90
C ASN A 352 2.20 27.99 1.13
N ASP A 353 2.51 27.41 2.30
CA ASP A 353 3.86 26.93 2.58
C ASP A 353 3.98 25.45 2.24
N ARG A 354 5.21 25.02 1.90
CA ARG A 354 5.55 23.60 1.88
C ARG A 354 5.66 23.13 3.33
N VAL A 355 4.84 22.16 3.69
CA VAL A 355 4.76 21.61 5.04
C VAL A 355 5.31 20.19 5.01
N VAL A 356 6.23 19.90 5.93
CA VAL A 356 6.76 18.56 6.16
C VAL A 356 5.89 17.88 7.20
N GLU A 357 5.18 16.83 6.81
CA GLU A 357 4.22 16.11 7.67
C GLU A 357 4.84 15.69 9.01
N GLU A 358 6.04 15.11 8.96
CA GLU A 358 6.78 14.61 10.12
C GLU A 358 6.99 15.68 11.21
N THR A 359 7.13 16.95 10.81
CA THR A 359 7.36 18.07 11.76
C THR A 359 6.13 18.47 12.57
N LEU A 360 4.95 17.98 12.20
CA LEU A 360 3.67 18.25 12.85
C LEU A 360 3.01 16.98 13.41
N LEU A 361 3.76 15.87 13.46
CA LEU A 361 3.21 14.57 13.83
C LEU A 361 2.67 14.55 15.27
N ASP A 362 3.38 15.20 16.20
CA ASP A 362 2.94 15.37 17.60
C ASP A 362 1.60 16.11 17.68
N GLU A 363 1.47 17.24 16.96
CA GLU A 363 0.24 18.04 16.95
C GLU A 363 -0.93 17.29 16.28
N PHE A 364 -0.67 16.54 15.21
CA PHE A 364 -1.70 15.70 14.60
C PHE A 364 -2.19 14.62 15.55
N ASP A 365 -1.28 13.93 16.21
CA ASP A 365 -1.62 12.86 17.15
C ASP A 365 -2.37 13.40 18.37
N GLU A 366 -1.99 14.57 18.89
CA GLU A 366 -2.70 15.22 20.00
C GLU A 366 -4.14 15.56 19.60
N LEU A 367 -4.35 16.23 18.47
CA LEU A 367 -5.69 16.59 17.99
C LEU A 367 -6.56 15.35 17.73
N ASN A 368 -5.98 14.35 17.07
CA ASN A 368 -6.64 13.08 16.78
C ASN A 368 -7.03 12.35 18.07
N GLN A 369 -6.13 12.28 19.05
CA GLN A 369 -6.37 11.62 20.33
C GLN A 369 -7.47 12.32 21.13
N GLN A 370 -7.49 13.66 21.17
CA GLN A 370 -8.51 14.44 21.86
C GLN A 370 -9.90 14.18 21.27
N ALA A 371 -10.05 14.30 19.96
CA ALA A 371 -11.30 14.05 19.26
C ALA A 371 -11.75 12.59 19.44
N PHE A 372 -10.83 11.65 19.31
CA PHE A 372 -11.13 10.23 19.45
C PHE A 372 -11.60 9.88 20.87
N LYS A 373 -10.92 10.40 21.90
CA LYS A 373 -11.33 10.21 23.29
C LYS A 373 -12.75 10.73 23.52
N ALA A 374 -13.08 11.92 22.99
CA ALA A 374 -14.41 12.49 23.10
C ALA A 374 -15.49 11.63 22.41
N VAL A 375 -15.18 11.04 21.25
CA VAL A 375 -16.08 10.10 20.56
C VAL A 375 -16.30 8.83 21.38
N GLN A 376 -15.25 8.28 21.99
CA GLN A 376 -15.38 7.06 22.80
C GLN A 376 -16.17 7.31 24.08
N THR A 377 -16.00 8.46 24.73
CA THR A 377 -16.88 8.86 25.83
C THR A 377 -18.35 8.74 25.43
N VAL A 378 -18.71 9.21 24.23
CA VAL A 378 -20.08 9.10 23.71
C VAL A 378 -20.48 7.64 23.42
N LEU A 379 -19.60 6.86 22.77
CA LEU A 379 -19.92 5.49 22.34
C LEU A 379 -19.91 4.47 23.48
N CYS A 380 -19.11 4.68 24.53
CA CYS A 380 -18.89 3.76 25.64
C CYS A 380 -19.70 4.14 26.89
N GLU A 381 -19.97 5.43 27.18
CA GLU A 381 -20.79 5.81 28.34
C GLU A 381 -22.30 5.61 28.13
N LEU A 382 -22.77 5.54 26.86
CA LEU A 382 -24.18 5.37 26.53
C LEU A 382 -24.62 3.89 26.38
N SER A 383 -23.72 2.93 26.56
CA SER A 383 -24.06 1.50 26.56
C SER A 383 -24.45 1.01 27.96
N ASP A 384 -25.66 1.33 28.45
CA ASP A 384 -26.43 0.69 29.55
C ASP A 384 -25.69 0.10 30.79
N GLY A 385 -24.49 0.57 31.10
CA GLY A 385 -23.67 0.03 32.19
C GLY A 385 -22.43 0.89 32.38
N LEU A 386 -22.28 1.42 33.59
CA LEU A 386 -21.05 2.09 34.04
C LEU A 386 -19.89 1.09 33.97
N SER A 387 -19.19 1.06 32.83
CA SER A 387 -17.87 0.48 32.72
C SER A 387 -16.88 1.54 33.19
N VAL A 388 -16.26 1.32 34.35
CA VAL A 388 -15.04 2.05 34.71
C VAL A 388 -13.93 1.37 33.91
N GLN A 389 -13.68 1.83 32.69
CA GLN A 389 -12.60 1.30 31.87
C GLN A 389 -11.26 1.66 32.53
N PHE A 390 -10.54 0.64 33.00
CA PHE A 390 -9.14 0.78 33.40
C PHE A 390 -8.28 0.65 32.14
N ASP A 391 -7.21 1.45 32.04
CA ASP A 391 -6.25 1.29 30.95
C ASP A 391 -5.68 -0.16 30.99
N PRO A 392 -5.62 -0.87 29.86
CA PRO A 392 -5.15 -2.25 29.83
C PRO A 392 -3.70 -2.34 30.32
N ILE A 393 -3.41 -3.33 31.16
CA ILE A 393 -2.06 -3.51 31.71
C ILE A 393 -1.44 -4.77 31.15
N ILE A 394 -0.28 -4.65 30.49
CA ILE A 394 0.55 -5.81 30.14
C ILE A 394 1.26 -6.28 31.41
N LEU A 395 0.91 -7.46 31.90
CA LEU A 395 1.47 -8.02 33.14
C LEU A 395 2.83 -8.66 32.91
N SER A 396 2.94 -9.44 31.83
CA SER A 396 4.16 -10.17 31.51
C SER A 396 4.23 -10.57 30.05
N ILE A 397 5.46 -10.75 29.58
CA ILE A 397 5.80 -11.38 28.31
C ILE A 397 6.76 -12.53 28.60
N SER A 398 6.53 -13.69 27.99
CA SER A 398 7.46 -14.81 28.04
C SER A 398 7.75 -15.37 26.65
N MET A 399 8.98 -15.85 26.49
CA MET A 399 9.52 -16.38 25.26
C MET A 399 10.10 -17.76 25.53
N ILE A 400 9.55 -18.79 24.90
CA ILE A 400 9.90 -20.19 25.17
C ILE A 400 10.21 -20.88 23.86
N PRO A 401 11.47 -21.29 23.60
CA PRO A 401 11.79 -22.13 22.45
C PRO A 401 10.97 -23.42 22.47
N THR A 402 10.29 -23.71 21.36
CA THR A 402 9.46 -24.91 21.21
C THR A 402 10.09 -25.95 20.30
N SER A 403 10.99 -25.52 19.41
CA SER A 403 11.83 -26.38 18.57
C SER A 403 13.14 -25.66 18.21
N GLU A 404 13.95 -26.26 17.33
CA GLU A 404 15.21 -25.67 16.85
C GLU A 404 15.00 -24.29 16.21
N ASN A 405 13.89 -24.09 15.48
CA ASN A 405 13.62 -22.85 14.75
C ASN A 405 12.32 -22.18 15.18
N THR A 406 11.70 -22.58 16.29
CA THR A 406 10.42 -21.97 16.71
C THR A 406 10.43 -21.52 18.15
N ILE A 407 9.76 -20.41 18.41
CA ILE A 407 9.56 -19.83 19.73
C ILE A 407 8.08 -19.54 19.96
N ALA A 408 7.57 -19.92 21.13
CA ALA A 408 6.28 -19.45 21.61
C ALA A 408 6.50 -18.10 22.32
N VAL A 409 5.88 -17.05 21.80
CA VAL A 409 5.76 -15.76 22.49
C VAL A 409 4.41 -15.72 23.18
N ARG A 410 4.40 -15.35 24.45
CA ARG A 410 3.23 -15.39 25.31
C ARG A 410 3.10 -14.09 26.07
N GLY A 411 1.90 -13.54 26.12
CA GLY A 411 1.58 -12.34 26.88
C GLY A 411 0.44 -12.60 27.86
N SER A 412 0.49 -11.93 29.01
CA SER A 412 -0.66 -11.85 29.93
C SER A 412 -1.05 -10.40 30.14
N ILE A 413 -2.34 -10.11 29.98
CA ILE A 413 -2.93 -8.77 30.05
C ILE A 413 -4.00 -8.78 31.13
N SER A 414 -4.13 -7.67 31.87
CA SER A 414 -5.26 -7.40 32.74
C SER A 414 -6.06 -6.24 32.17
N ASP A 415 -7.33 -6.49 31.87
CA ASP A 415 -8.28 -5.48 31.41
C ASP A 415 -9.71 -5.96 31.74
N ASP A 416 -10.62 -5.02 31.98
CA ASP A 416 -12.02 -5.33 32.32
C ASP A 416 -12.86 -5.71 31.10
N ASP A 417 -12.46 -5.29 29.90
CA ASP A 417 -13.03 -5.66 28.61
C ASP A 417 -11.93 -6.07 27.60
N ILE A 418 -11.22 -7.14 27.96
CA ILE A 418 -10.19 -7.76 27.12
C ILE A 418 -10.66 -7.97 25.68
N MET A 419 -11.93 -8.34 25.46
CA MET A 419 -12.50 -8.60 24.13
C MET A 419 -12.55 -7.37 23.23
N SER A 420 -12.46 -6.19 23.82
CA SER A 420 -12.39 -4.90 23.14
C SER A 420 -10.95 -4.44 22.87
N LEU A 421 -9.92 -5.26 22.99
CA LEU A 421 -8.54 -4.83 22.71
C LEU A 421 -8.10 -5.24 21.30
N SER A 422 -7.35 -4.35 20.64
CA SER A 422 -6.59 -4.68 19.43
C SER A 422 -5.15 -4.95 19.84
N THR A 423 -4.60 -6.10 19.45
CA THR A 423 -3.29 -6.54 19.93
C THR A 423 -2.41 -7.08 18.82
N TYR A 424 -1.13 -6.76 18.89
CA TYR A 424 -0.13 -7.31 17.98
C TYR A 424 1.24 -7.43 18.66
N TRP A 425 2.03 -8.35 18.13
CA TRP A 425 3.43 -8.52 18.46
C TRP A 425 4.29 -7.70 17.50
N ALA A 426 5.25 -6.95 18.04
CA ALA A 426 6.35 -6.38 17.28
C ALA A 426 7.64 -7.14 17.63
N ILE A 427 8.15 -7.89 16.67
CA ILE A 427 9.37 -8.68 16.81
C ILE A 427 10.52 -7.86 16.26
N ASN A 428 11.36 -7.34 17.15
CA ASN A 428 12.43 -6.43 16.78
C ASN A 428 13.76 -7.20 16.64
N PRO A 429 14.58 -6.88 15.64
CA PRO A 429 15.95 -7.38 15.59
C PRO A 429 16.79 -6.77 16.72
N PRO A 430 18.00 -7.32 16.98
CA PRO A 430 18.95 -6.76 17.92
C PRO A 430 19.21 -5.29 17.62
N GLN A 431 19.50 -4.51 18.65
CA GLN A 431 19.63 -3.06 18.54
C GLN A 431 20.66 -2.65 17.47
N GLU A 432 21.74 -3.42 17.31
CA GLU A 432 22.78 -3.18 16.30
C GLU A 432 22.31 -3.39 14.86
N LEU A 433 21.19 -4.11 14.69
CA LEU A 433 20.65 -4.52 13.40
C LEU A 433 19.34 -3.80 13.06
N GLN A 434 18.75 -3.02 13.97
CA GLN A 434 17.48 -2.31 13.75
C GLN A 434 17.51 -1.29 12.60
N GLU A 435 18.70 -0.82 12.20
CA GLU A 435 18.86 0.03 11.01
C GLU A 435 18.88 -0.77 9.69
N SER A 436 19.11 -2.09 9.77
CA SER A 436 19.34 -2.97 8.61
C SER A 436 18.30 -4.07 8.46
N ILE A 437 17.58 -4.37 9.53
CA ILE A 437 16.58 -5.41 9.63
C ILE A 437 15.36 -4.82 10.29
N GLU A 438 14.25 -5.31 9.81
CA GLU A 438 12.98 -4.66 9.86
C GLU A 438 12.09 -5.42 10.86
N PRO A 439 11.45 -4.77 11.86
CA PRO A 439 10.62 -5.49 12.83
C PRO A 439 9.46 -6.26 12.19
N ILE A 440 9.13 -7.46 12.65
CA ILE A 440 8.00 -8.23 12.11
C ILE A 440 6.77 -7.93 12.97
N LEU A 441 5.67 -7.50 12.35
CA LEU A 441 4.40 -7.22 13.02
C LEU A 441 3.42 -8.38 12.81
N ILE A 442 2.83 -8.88 13.90
CA ILE A 442 1.93 -10.03 13.86
C ILE A 442 0.71 -9.76 14.72
N ASN A 443 -0.49 -9.81 14.13
CA ASN A 443 -1.74 -9.74 14.88
C ASN A 443 -1.79 -10.86 15.92
N ALA A 444 -2.19 -10.49 17.12
CA ALA A 444 -2.30 -11.39 18.25
C ALA A 444 -3.77 -11.45 18.69
N THR A 445 -4.21 -12.60 19.19
CA THR A 445 -5.58 -12.77 19.69
C THR A 445 -5.50 -13.37 21.07
N PHE A 446 -6.03 -12.66 22.06
CA PHE A 446 -6.12 -13.14 23.43
C PHE A 446 -7.34 -14.08 23.59
N ASN A 447 -7.27 -14.93 24.60
CA ASN A 447 -8.45 -15.62 25.09
C ASN A 447 -9.17 -14.77 26.15
N GLN A 448 -10.31 -15.28 26.65
CA GLN A 448 -11.10 -14.60 27.69
C GLN A 448 -10.36 -14.38 29.02
N SER A 449 -9.18 -14.98 29.22
CA SER A 449 -8.35 -14.78 30.42
C SER A 449 -7.23 -13.74 30.23
N GLY A 450 -7.20 -13.03 29.10
CA GLY A 450 -6.16 -12.05 28.80
C GLY A 450 -4.82 -12.68 28.44
N TYR A 451 -4.81 -13.98 28.13
CA TYR A 451 -3.63 -14.71 27.71
C TYR A 451 -3.58 -14.77 26.19
N VAL A 452 -2.42 -14.41 25.63
CA VAL A 452 -2.15 -14.44 24.19
C VAL A 452 -0.90 -15.28 23.92
N GLU A 453 -0.96 -16.13 22.90
CA GLU A 453 0.17 -16.97 22.49
C GLU A 453 0.28 -16.99 20.96
N THR A 454 1.48 -16.74 20.46
CA THR A 454 1.81 -16.88 19.05
C THR A 454 3.06 -17.73 18.91
N ILE A 455 3.05 -18.69 17.97
CA ILE A 455 4.24 -19.47 17.63
C ILE A 455 4.91 -18.80 16.43
N LEU A 456 6.15 -18.40 16.62
CA LEU A 456 6.98 -17.74 15.61
C LEU A 456 7.99 -18.73 15.06
N ASN A 457 8.25 -18.64 13.75
CA ASN A 457 9.38 -19.29 13.12
C ASN A 457 10.54 -18.31 13.02
N VAL A 458 11.70 -18.70 13.53
CA VAL A 458 12.91 -17.88 13.62
C VAL A 458 13.97 -18.55 12.75
N ASP A 459 14.11 -18.05 11.53
CA ASP A 459 15.08 -18.59 10.56
C ASP A 459 16.53 -18.31 10.98
N ASN A 460 16.76 -17.23 11.75
CA ASN A 460 18.07 -16.91 12.29
C ASN A 460 17.96 -16.24 13.67
N TRP A 461 18.28 -17.01 14.71
CA TRP A 461 18.27 -16.58 16.10
C TRP A 461 19.22 -15.43 16.44
N GLU A 462 20.29 -15.23 15.66
CA GLU A 462 21.19 -14.08 15.85
C GLU A 462 20.54 -12.76 15.47
N HIS A 463 19.46 -12.79 14.68
CA HIS A 463 18.71 -11.62 14.27
C HIS A 463 17.41 -11.42 15.07
N PHE A 464 17.21 -12.20 16.14
CA PHE A 464 16.06 -12.06 17.04
C PHE A 464 16.46 -11.30 18.29
N GLY A 465 16.01 -10.05 18.43
CA GLY A 465 16.45 -9.11 19.47
C GLY A 465 15.47 -9.00 20.63
N SER A 466 14.24 -8.56 20.37
CA SER A 466 13.20 -8.42 21.39
C SER A 466 11.81 -8.68 20.82
N VAL A 467 10.85 -8.88 21.71
CA VAL A 467 9.43 -8.97 21.37
C VAL A 467 8.68 -7.96 22.21
N SER A 468 7.95 -7.07 21.55
CA SER A 468 7.03 -6.15 22.21
C SER A 468 5.60 -6.59 22.01
N LEU A 469 4.82 -6.59 23.08
CA LEU A 469 3.36 -6.70 23.01
C LEU A 469 2.80 -5.28 22.97
N GLN A 470 2.02 -4.97 21.94
CA GLN A 470 1.37 -3.67 21.81
C GLN A 470 -0.14 -3.86 21.85
N LEU A 471 -0.78 -3.08 22.72
CA LEU A 471 -2.22 -3.02 22.91
C LEU A 471 -2.69 -1.64 22.48
N THR A 472 -3.66 -1.60 21.58
CA THR A 472 -4.49 -0.43 21.37
C THR A 472 -5.83 -0.69 22.04
N GLU A 473 -6.16 0.14 23.02
CA GLU A 473 -7.53 0.26 23.48
C GLU A 473 -8.32 1.10 22.49
N CYS A 474 -9.59 1.37 22.79
CA CYS A 474 -10.46 2.39 22.24
C CYS A 474 -9.81 3.32 21.19
N SER A 475 -8.75 4.09 21.50
CA SER A 475 -8.02 4.95 20.54
C SER A 475 -6.97 4.25 19.68
N PRO A 476 -6.99 4.41 18.34
CA PRO A 476 -5.93 3.90 17.46
C PRO A 476 -4.60 4.63 17.60
N VAL A 477 -4.53 5.74 18.36
CA VAL A 477 -3.32 6.56 18.53
C VAL A 477 -2.59 6.25 19.84
N ASN A 478 -3.30 5.81 20.89
CA ASN A 478 -2.70 5.49 22.17
C ASN A 478 -2.35 4.00 22.23
N VAL A 479 -1.05 3.71 22.28
CA VAL A 479 -0.54 2.34 22.27
C VAL A 479 0.16 2.06 23.60
N ILE A 480 -0.36 1.08 24.35
CA ILE A 480 0.32 0.52 25.52
C ILE A 480 1.28 -0.54 25.01
N SER A 481 2.56 -0.40 25.29
CA SER A 481 3.61 -1.24 24.72
C SER A 481 4.59 -1.64 25.81
N GLU A 482 4.81 -2.93 25.96
CA GLU A 482 5.87 -3.48 26.81
C GLU A 482 6.76 -4.40 25.99
N SER A 483 8.07 -4.39 26.28
CA SER A 483 9.09 -5.09 25.50
C SER A 483 9.87 -6.08 26.36
N CYS A 484 10.11 -7.27 25.82
CA CYS A 484 10.93 -8.30 26.44
C CYS A 484 12.09 -8.67 25.52
N ASN A 485 13.31 -8.43 26.00
CA ASN A 485 14.53 -8.72 25.25
C ASN A 485 14.83 -10.22 25.24
N TRP A 486 15.15 -10.75 24.07
CA TRP A 486 15.62 -12.11 23.94
C TRP A 486 17.03 -12.24 24.52
N VAL A 487 17.27 -13.38 25.18
CA VAL A 487 18.58 -13.73 25.71
C VAL A 487 19.02 -15.02 25.02
N PRO A 488 20.04 -14.97 24.13
CA PRO A 488 20.50 -16.15 23.40
C PRO A 488 20.83 -17.34 24.31
N ASN A 489 20.52 -18.55 23.85
CA ASN A 489 20.70 -19.82 24.58
C ASN A 489 19.85 -19.97 25.86
N SER A 490 18.84 -19.13 26.06
CA SER A 490 17.94 -19.28 27.21
C SER A 490 16.88 -20.34 26.94
N ALA A 491 16.61 -21.18 27.94
CA ALA A 491 15.51 -22.15 27.87
C ALA A 491 14.12 -21.46 27.96
N GLN A 492 14.09 -20.26 28.55
CA GLN A 492 12.92 -19.39 28.65
C GLN A 492 13.39 -18.00 29.05
N VAL A 493 12.72 -16.97 28.54
CA VAL A 493 12.84 -15.58 29.03
C VAL A 493 11.48 -15.16 29.56
N ASN A 494 11.46 -14.51 30.73
CA ASN A 494 10.25 -13.96 31.36
C ASN A 494 10.53 -12.51 31.74
N CYS A 495 9.70 -11.59 31.24
CA CYS A 495 9.67 -10.20 31.64
C CYS A 495 8.34 -9.93 32.34
N ASN A 496 8.38 -9.46 33.59
CA ASN A 496 7.21 -9.06 34.36
C ASN A 496 7.24 -7.54 34.52
N PHE A 497 6.10 -6.88 34.32
CA PHE A 497 6.00 -5.42 34.28
C PHE A 497 5.19 -4.85 35.45
N MET A 498 4.54 -5.71 36.24
CA MET A 498 3.94 -5.36 37.53
C MET A 498 4.73 -6.01 38.69
N GLU A 499 5.15 -5.19 39.66
CA GLU A 499 5.60 -5.63 40.99
C GLU A 499 4.47 -5.50 42.02
#